data_AF-A0A1C4LVW5-F1
#
_entry.id   AF-A0A1C4LVW5-F1
#
_cell.length_a   1.000
_cell.length_b   1.000
_cell.length_c   1.000
_cell.angle_alpha   90.00
_cell.angle_beta   90.00
_cell.angle_gamma   90.00
#
_symmetry.space_group_name_H-M   'P 1'
#
loop_
_entity.id
_entity.type
_entity.pdbx_description
1 polymer ?
#
loop_
_entity_poly.entity_id
_entity_poly.type
_entity_poly.pdbx_seq_one_letter_code
_entity_poly.pdbx_strand_id
1 'polypeptide(L)'
;MRIKRPIDDGEAARVLTYLAVIQIRAMARRREPFFEWMGDDYVACIGWLADLVHSLAGAPPPTMRLPFPRRRHRVMEHTWAVADDAGRRWILEALEREGRAWNPPTGGKPALGGLIARWARCREGG
;
A
#
# COMPACT_ATOMS: atom_id res chain seq x y z
N MET A 1 -17.61 -5.52 19.79
CA MET A 1 -16.96 -4.49 18.94
C MET A 1 -15.55 -4.28 19.47
N ARG A 2 -14.51 -4.80 18.80
CA ARG A 2 -13.12 -4.56 19.25
C ARG A 2 -12.77 -3.10 18.98
N ILE A 3 -12.32 -2.39 20.00
CA ILE A 3 -11.81 -1.01 19.85
C ILE A 3 -10.54 -1.09 19.00
N LYS A 4 -10.55 -0.46 17.82
CA LYS A 4 -9.38 -0.36 16.95
C LYS A 4 -8.40 0.66 17.54
N ARG A 5 -7.11 0.34 17.54
CA ARG A 5 -6.08 1.28 18.02
C ARG A 5 -5.76 2.30 16.91
N PRO A 6 -5.86 3.61 17.16
CA PRO A 6 -5.41 4.62 16.20
C PRO A 6 -3.90 4.53 15.98
N ILE A 7 -3.45 4.69 14.73
CA ILE A 7 -2.04 4.63 14.36
C ILE A 7 -1.63 5.80 13.47
N ASP A 8 -0.35 6.15 13.51
CA ASP A 8 0.24 7.15 12.61
C ASP A 8 0.67 6.53 11.26
N ASP A 9 1.07 7.39 10.31
CA ASP A 9 1.53 6.99 8.97
C ASP A 9 2.76 6.09 8.99
N GLY A 10 3.65 6.27 9.97
CA GLY A 10 4.86 5.48 10.07
C GLY A 10 4.58 4.06 10.54
N GLU A 11 3.64 3.91 11.45
CA GLU A 11 3.14 2.62 11.88
C GLU A 11 2.31 1.94 10.78
N ALA A 12 1.43 2.69 10.10
CA ALA A 12 0.66 2.17 8.96
C ALA A 12 1.60 1.62 7.88
N ALA A 13 2.61 2.39 7.46
CA ALA A 13 3.60 1.96 6.48
C ALA A 13 4.32 0.66 6.88
N ARG A 14 4.68 0.50 8.16
CA ARG A 14 5.34 -0.72 8.66
C ARG A 14 4.43 -1.94 8.60
N VAL A 15 3.19 -1.80 9.06
CA VAL A 15 2.20 -2.89 9.05
C VAL A 15 1.91 -3.32 7.62
N LEU A 16 1.66 -2.36 6.72
CA LEU A 16 1.38 -2.63 5.31
C LEU A 16 2.56 -3.32 4.62
N THR A 17 3.80 -2.86 4.88
CA THR A 17 5.01 -3.50 4.33
C THR A 17 5.13 -4.96 4.77
N TYR A 18 4.90 -5.23 6.06
CA TYR A 18 4.94 -6.59 6.61
C TYR A 18 3.88 -7.49 5.98
N LEU A 19 2.63 -7.02 5.90
CA LEU A 19 1.52 -7.76 5.30
C LEU A 19 1.73 -8.03 3.81
N ALA A 20 2.19 -7.03 3.06
CA ALA A 20 2.47 -7.16 1.63
C ALA A 20 3.52 -8.25 1.36
N VAL A 21 4.62 -8.28 2.12
CA VAL A 21 5.66 -9.31 1.97
C VAL A 21 5.13 -10.72 2.25
N ILE A 22 4.29 -10.88 3.28
CA ILE A 22 3.67 -12.18 3.59
C ILE A 22 2.77 -12.63 2.44
N GLN A 23 1.91 -11.73 1.95
CA GLN A 23 0.97 -12.05 0.88
C GLN A 23 1.70 -12.35 -0.44
N ILE A 24 2.74 -11.61 -0.79
CA ILE A 24 3.59 -11.92 -1.96
C ILE A 24 4.17 -13.33 -1.83
N ARG A 25 4.78 -13.67 -0.69
CA ARG A 25 5.38 -15.00 -0.47
C ARG A 25 4.34 -16.11 -0.58
N ALA A 26 3.16 -15.88 -0.02
CA ALA A 26 2.10 -16.86 -0.03
C ALA A 26 1.53 -17.05 -1.45
N MET A 27 1.29 -15.97 -2.21
CA MET A 27 0.85 -16.04 -3.61
C MET A 27 1.90 -16.71 -4.51
N ALA A 28 3.17 -16.34 -4.36
CA ALA A 28 4.26 -16.95 -5.14
C ALA A 28 4.37 -18.47 -4.92
N ARG A 29 4.05 -18.95 -3.71
CA ARG A 29 4.04 -20.38 -3.38
C ARG A 29 2.82 -21.11 -3.95
N ARG A 30 1.63 -20.50 -3.83
CA ARG A 30 0.37 -21.13 -4.25
C ARG A 30 0.08 -21.00 -5.75
N ARG A 31 0.68 -20.00 -6.41
CA ARG A 31 0.37 -19.59 -7.79
C ARG A 31 -1.11 -19.23 -7.99
N GLU A 32 -1.70 -18.68 -6.94
CA GLU A 32 -3.11 -18.30 -6.86
C GLU A 32 -3.22 -16.97 -6.11
N PRO A 33 -4.17 -16.10 -6.48
CA PRO A 33 -4.41 -14.86 -5.75
C PRO A 33 -5.09 -15.15 -4.41
N PHE A 34 -4.79 -14.36 -3.37
CA PHE A 34 -5.46 -14.46 -2.07
C PHE A 34 -6.83 -13.78 -2.03
N PHE A 35 -7.11 -12.94 -3.02
CA PHE A 35 -8.31 -12.13 -3.15
C PHE A 35 -8.78 -12.23 -4.60
N GLU A 36 -10.08 -12.16 -4.84
CA GLU A 36 -10.63 -11.84 -6.16
C GLU A 36 -10.25 -10.38 -6.49
N TRP A 37 -8.98 -10.14 -6.80
CA TRP A 37 -8.41 -8.83 -7.06
C TRP A 37 -7.81 -8.83 -8.46
N MET A 38 -8.18 -7.82 -9.27
CA MET A 38 -7.60 -7.53 -10.60
C MET A 38 -7.74 -8.68 -11.62
N GLY A 39 -8.86 -9.41 -11.62
CA GLY A 39 -9.08 -10.46 -12.62
C GLY A 39 -8.02 -11.56 -12.55
N ASP A 40 -8.04 -12.35 -11.49
CA ASP A 40 -7.37 -13.65 -11.28
C ASP A 40 -5.84 -13.77 -11.48
N ASP A 41 -5.13 -12.75 -11.97
CA ASP A 41 -3.68 -12.83 -12.15
C ASP A 41 -2.91 -12.54 -10.85
N TYR A 42 -2.47 -13.61 -10.19
CA TYR A 42 -1.63 -13.53 -8.99
C TYR A 42 -0.30 -12.81 -9.23
N VAL A 43 0.20 -12.75 -10.48
CA VAL A 43 1.41 -12.00 -10.83
C VAL A 43 1.15 -10.51 -10.77
N ALA A 44 0.00 -10.04 -11.26
CA ALA A 44 -0.43 -8.64 -11.14
C ALA A 44 -0.59 -8.24 -9.67
N CYS A 45 -1.17 -9.12 -8.84
CA CYS A 45 -1.30 -8.89 -7.40
C CYS A 45 0.07 -8.77 -6.71
N ILE A 46 1.03 -9.65 -7.06
CA ILE A 46 2.41 -9.57 -6.54
C ILE A 46 3.07 -8.27 -6.99
N GLY A 47 2.93 -7.88 -8.26
CA GLY A 47 3.50 -6.66 -8.81
C GLY A 47 3.02 -5.42 -8.06
N TRP A 48 1.71 -5.31 -7.84
CA TRP A 48 1.14 -4.19 -7.09
C TRP A 48 1.67 -4.12 -5.64
N LEU A 49 1.72 -5.26 -4.93
CA LEU A 49 2.23 -5.30 -3.56
C LEU A 49 3.74 -4.98 -3.51
N ALA A 50 4.50 -5.37 -4.52
CA ALA A 50 5.92 -5.05 -4.61
C ALA A 50 6.14 -3.55 -4.84
N ASP A 51 5.35 -2.93 -5.72
CA ASP A 51 5.37 -1.49 -5.96
C ASP A 51 4.96 -0.70 -4.71
N LEU A 52 3.97 -1.19 -3.96
CA LEU A 52 3.60 -0.66 -2.65
C LEU A 52 4.80 -0.71 -1.68
N VAL A 53 5.40 -1.89 -1.49
CA VAL A 53 6.56 -2.06 -0.60
C VAL A 53 7.71 -1.14 -1.00
N HIS A 54 7.99 -1.00 -2.29
CA HIS A 54 9.03 -0.11 -2.79
C HIS A 54 8.73 1.36 -2.48
N SER A 55 7.47 1.78 -2.69
CA SER A 55 7.00 3.14 -2.39
C SER A 55 7.13 3.45 -0.90
N LEU A 56 6.83 2.49 -0.03
CA LEU A 56 6.98 2.60 1.42
C LEU A 56 8.46 2.53 1.87
N ALA A 57 9.31 1.78 1.17
CA ALA A 57 10.74 1.63 1.43
C ALA A 57 11.60 2.85 1.05
N GLY A 58 11.06 3.80 0.28
CA GLY A 58 11.70 5.10 0.01
C GLY A 58 12.00 5.95 1.27
N ALA A 59 11.66 5.46 2.46
CA ALA A 59 12.13 5.95 3.75
C ALA A 59 13.54 5.41 4.08
N PRO A 60 14.59 6.24 4.21
CA PRO A 60 15.94 5.79 4.54
C PRO A 60 16.00 5.14 5.93
N PRO A 61 17.03 4.29 6.18
CA PRO A 61 17.22 3.59 7.45
C PRO A 61 17.34 4.56 8.65
N PRO A 62 17.04 4.07 9.87
CA PRO A 62 16.88 4.87 11.09
C PRO A 62 18.15 5.58 11.63
N THR A 63 19.26 5.57 10.89
CA THR A 63 20.56 6.11 11.32
C THR A 63 20.77 7.60 11.05
N MET A 64 19.92 8.25 10.24
CA MET A 64 19.95 9.71 10.07
C MET A 64 19.03 10.41 11.07
N ARG A 65 19.35 11.63 11.51
CA ARG A 65 18.61 12.40 12.55
C ARG A 65 18.07 13.72 11.98
N LEU A 66 17.10 13.69 11.05
CA LEU A 66 16.40 14.89 10.52
C LEU A 66 14.89 14.63 10.38
N PRO A 67 14.01 15.64 10.43
CA PRO A 67 12.67 15.56 11.05
C PRO A 67 11.71 14.58 10.33
N PHE A 68 11.56 13.40 10.93
CA PHE A 68 10.94 12.19 10.36
C PHE A 68 9.41 12.14 10.15
N PRO A 69 8.55 12.81 10.95
CA PRO A 69 7.10 12.59 10.81
C PRO A 69 6.55 13.14 9.48
N ARG A 70 7.07 14.29 9.02
CA ARG A 70 6.64 14.94 7.78
C ARG A 70 6.96 14.11 6.53
N ARG A 71 8.04 13.32 6.54
CA ARG A 71 8.45 12.51 5.38
C ARG A 71 7.67 11.21 5.29
N ARG A 72 7.35 10.58 6.42
CA ARG A 72 6.47 9.38 6.45
C ARG A 72 5.03 9.72 6.10
N HIS A 73 4.55 10.87 6.57
CA HIS A 73 3.27 11.43 6.13
C HIS A 73 3.21 11.56 4.61
N ARG A 74 4.23 12.19 4.00
CA ARG A 74 4.31 12.31 2.53
C ARG A 74 4.37 10.98 1.79
N VAL A 75 4.98 9.94 2.35
CA VAL A 75 5.06 8.60 1.73
C VAL A 75 3.69 7.92 1.75
N MET A 76 2.99 7.94 2.87
CA MET A 76 1.62 7.40 2.96
C MET A 76 0.63 8.23 2.14
N GLU A 77 0.78 9.55 2.12
CA GLU A 77 0.01 10.45 1.27
C GLU A 77 0.21 10.16 -0.22
N HIS A 78 1.46 10.02 -0.65
CA HIS A 78 1.76 9.63 -2.04
C HIS A 78 1.17 8.26 -2.37
N THR A 79 1.40 7.27 -1.51
CA THR A 79 0.87 5.90 -1.67
C THR A 79 -0.65 5.91 -1.79
N TRP A 80 -1.34 6.68 -0.95
CA TRP A 80 -2.79 6.84 -1.00
C TRP A 80 -3.28 7.54 -2.27
N ALA A 81 -2.56 8.59 -2.71
CA ALA A 81 -2.90 9.36 -3.89
C ALA A 81 -2.77 8.56 -5.19
N VAL A 82 -1.77 7.68 -5.28
CA VAL A 82 -1.51 6.86 -6.48
C VAL A 82 -2.22 5.51 -6.49
N ALA A 83 -2.62 5.00 -5.32
CA ALA A 83 -3.42 3.78 -5.25
C ALA A 83 -4.79 3.98 -5.93
N ASP A 84 -5.21 2.99 -6.71
CA ASP A 84 -6.55 2.87 -7.23
C ASP A 84 -7.54 2.50 -6.11
N ASP A 85 -8.84 2.46 -6.42
CA ASP A 85 -9.88 2.18 -5.43
C ASP A 85 -9.70 0.80 -4.76
N ALA A 86 -9.22 -0.18 -5.52
CA ALA A 86 -8.95 -1.51 -5.00
C ALA A 86 -7.73 -1.50 -4.05
N GLY A 87 -6.64 -0.83 -4.41
CA GLY A 87 -5.47 -0.65 -3.56
C GLY A 87 -5.78 0.13 -2.28
N ARG A 88 -6.59 1.20 -2.37
CA ARG A 88 -7.06 1.95 -1.19
C ARG A 88 -7.90 1.09 -0.26
N ARG A 89 -8.80 0.28 -0.82
CA ARG A 89 -9.61 -0.68 -0.05
C ARG A 89 -8.73 -1.72 0.65
N TRP A 90 -7.76 -2.28 -0.06
CA TRP A 90 -6.81 -3.23 0.53
C TRP A 90 -6.05 -2.60 1.70
N ILE A 91 -5.56 -1.37 1.56
CA ILE A 91 -4.84 -0.66 2.65
C ILE A 91 -5.73 -0.56 3.90
N LEU A 92 -6.98 -0.13 3.74
CA LEU A 92 -7.91 0.04 4.86
C LEU A 92 -8.29 -1.30 5.50
N GLU A 93 -8.65 -2.30 4.69
CA GLU A 93 -9.02 -3.63 5.16
C GLU A 93 -7.86 -4.34 5.85
N ALA A 94 -6.64 -4.22 5.33
CA ALA A 94 -5.44 -4.79 5.91
C ALA A 94 -5.19 -4.25 7.32
N LEU A 95 -5.29 -2.92 7.49
CA LEU A 95 -5.12 -2.28 8.79
C LEU A 95 -6.27 -2.61 9.74
N GLU A 96 -7.51 -2.66 9.24
CA GLU A 96 -8.67 -3.06 10.01
C GLU A 96 -8.58 -4.48 10.55
N ARG A 97 -8.12 -5.44 9.73
CA ARG A 97 -7.90 -6.83 10.15
C ARG A 97 -6.85 -6.94 11.26
N GLU A 98 -5.84 -6.08 11.25
CA GLU A 98 -4.83 -5.96 12.32
C GLU A 98 -5.33 -5.16 13.54
N GLY A 99 -6.62 -4.79 13.58
CA GLY A 99 -7.22 -4.01 14.66
C GLY A 99 -6.64 -2.60 14.77
N ARG A 100 -6.18 -2.03 13.65
CA ARG A 100 -5.64 -0.68 13.55
C ARG A 100 -6.61 0.24 12.82
N ALA A 101 -6.69 1.48 13.29
CA ALA A 101 -7.42 2.54 12.61
C ALA A 101 -6.41 3.58 12.13
N TRP A 102 -6.32 3.73 10.81
CA TRP A 102 -5.50 4.75 10.17
C TRP A 102 -6.43 5.67 9.37
N ASN A 103 -6.22 6.98 9.50
CA ASN A 103 -7.01 7.97 8.79
C ASN A 103 -6.27 8.38 7.51
N PRO A 104 -6.83 8.10 6.33
CA PRO A 104 -6.20 8.51 5.09
C PRO A 104 -6.19 10.05 4.96
N PRO A 105 -5.17 10.62 4.29
CA PRO A 105 -5.11 12.06 4.04
C PRO A 105 -6.27 12.50 3.15
N THR A 106 -6.89 13.65 3.49
CA THR A 106 -8.06 14.22 2.82
C THR A 106 -7.75 14.86 1.45
N GLY A 107 -6.47 15.02 1.10
CA GLY A 107 -6.02 15.55 -0.18
C GLY A 107 -5.40 14.46 -1.05
N GLY A 108 -6.13 13.98 -2.06
CA GLY A 108 -5.62 12.98 -2.99
C GLY A 108 -6.19 13.15 -4.38
N LYS A 109 -5.86 14.26 -5.07
CA LYS A 109 -5.89 14.23 -6.55
C LYS A 109 -4.72 13.36 -7.00
N PRO A 110 -4.93 12.40 -7.93
CA PRO A 110 -3.86 11.54 -8.38
C PRO A 110 -2.73 12.40 -8.98
N ALA A 111 -1.56 12.36 -8.35
CA ALA A 111 -0.33 12.88 -8.95
C ALA A 111 0.07 11.90 -10.05
N LEU A 112 -0.29 12.22 -11.29
CA LEU A 112 0.22 11.58 -12.50
C LEU A 112 1.75 11.68 -12.50
N GLY A 113 2.43 10.62 -12.04
CA GLY A 113 3.90 10.64 -12.01
C GLY A 113 4.61 9.45 -11.35
N GLY A 114 3.94 8.33 -11.11
CA GLY A 114 4.57 7.12 -10.56
C GLY A 114 4.18 5.88 -11.37
N LEU A 115 5.03 4.85 -11.34
CA LEU A 115 4.86 3.54 -12.02
C LEU A 115 3.45 2.92 -11.87
N ILE A 116 2.72 3.25 -10.79
CA ILE A 116 1.34 2.82 -10.54
C ILE A 116 0.35 3.42 -11.57
N ALA A 117 0.59 4.63 -12.10
CA ALA A 117 -0.19 5.22 -13.19
C ALA A 117 0.03 4.52 -14.55
N ARG A 118 1.04 3.65 -14.66
CA ARG A 118 1.28 2.84 -15.88
C ARG A 118 0.20 1.77 -16.05
N TRP A 119 -0.31 1.23 -14.94
CA TRP A 119 -1.38 0.22 -14.94
C TRP A 119 -2.75 0.80 -15.32
N ALA A 120 -3.07 2.03 -14.90
CA ALA A 120 -4.29 2.71 -15.33
C ALA A 120 -4.35 2.88 -16.86
N ARG A 121 -3.21 3.18 -17.50
CA ARG A 121 -3.11 3.29 -18.97
C ARG A 121 -3.17 1.95 -19.71
N CYS A 122 -2.67 0.87 -19.11
CA CYS A 122 -2.76 -0.46 -19.73
C CYS A 122 -4.21 -1.01 -19.76
N ARG A 123 -5.12 -0.48 -18.94
CA ARG A 123 -6.52 -0.93 -18.86
C ARG A 123 -7.45 -0.24 -19.87
N GLU A 124 -7.11 0.96 -20.35
CA GLU A 124 -7.93 1.73 -21.29
C GLU A 124 -7.58 1.47 -22.76
N GLY A 125 -6.60 0.60 -23.05
CA GLY A 125 -6.10 0.31 -24.39
C GLY A 125 -6.27 -1.15 -24.84
N GLY A 126 -7.35 -1.83 -24.40
CA GLY A 126 -7.72 -3.19 -24.82
C GLY A 126 -9.06 -3.21 -25.52
#